data_AF-A0A8T1UB25-F1
#
_entry.id   AF-A0A8T1UB25-F1
#
_cell.length_a   1.000
_cell.length_b   1.000
_cell.length_c   1.000
_cell.angle_alpha   90.00
_cell.angle_beta   90.00
_cell.angle_gamma   90.00
#
_symmetry.space_group_name_H-M   'P 1'
#
loop_
_entity.id
_entity.type
_entity.pdbx_description
1 polymer ?
#
loop_
_entity_poly.entity_id
_entity_poly.type
_entity_poly.pdbx_seq_one_letter_code
_entity_poly.pdbx_strand_id
1 'polypeptide(L)'
;MFLAASQAIRFRHAIPPFHAYEIKTRMVYWDGPWVFFLHQFQDPSTGKQFAEGLCRVMVKQSGEGVAFEKMISEVYDGPIPAQPTEVPGVVKGFLEWDAASRSSMETAHETETTKISEGPSPSKPEKLWGRIWMEMQRSMNRP
;
A
#
# COMPACT_ATOMS: atom_id res chain seq x y z
N MET A 1 6.71 15.27 5.41
CA MET A 1 6.28 14.36 4.31
C MET A 1 5.06 13.59 4.76
N PHE A 2 3.97 13.59 4.00
CA PHE A 2 2.83 12.71 4.24
C PHE A 2 3.08 11.36 3.54
N LEU A 3 2.98 10.27 4.29
CA LEU A 3 3.25 8.92 3.81
C LEU A 3 2.01 8.05 3.98
N ALA A 4 1.41 7.62 2.87
CA ALA A 4 0.44 6.52 2.88
C ALA A 4 1.23 5.21 2.97
N ALA A 5 1.14 4.52 4.11
CA ALA A 5 1.96 3.34 4.39
C ALA A 5 1.30 2.05 3.90
N SER A 6 0.01 1.88 4.17
CA SER A 6 -0.77 0.76 3.65
C SER A 6 -2.22 1.15 3.44
N GLN A 7 -2.89 0.44 2.53
CA GLN A 7 -4.26 0.70 2.15
C GLN A 7 -4.95 -0.60 1.73
N ALA A 8 -6.24 -0.70 2.01
CA ALA A 8 -7.10 -1.78 1.56
C ALA A 8 -8.35 -1.17 0.94
N ILE A 9 -8.76 -1.68 -0.23
CA ILE A 9 -9.98 -1.24 -0.90
C ILE A 9 -10.86 -2.45 -1.16
N ARG A 10 -12.11 -2.34 -0.74
CA ARG A 10 -13.16 -3.32 -1.00
C ARG A 10 -14.12 -2.76 -2.04
N PHE A 11 -14.06 -3.30 -3.24
CA PHE A 11 -15.00 -3.01 -4.31
C PHE A 11 -16.29 -3.82 -4.10
N ARG A 12 -17.44 -3.15 -4.20
CA ARG A 12 -18.77 -3.76 -4.08
C ARG A 12 -19.49 -3.78 -5.41
N HIS A 13 -19.43 -2.66 -6.13
CA HIS A 13 -20.11 -2.45 -7.40
C HIS A 13 -19.23 -1.63 -8.34
N ALA A 14 -19.32 -1.92 -9.64
CA ALA A 14 -18.71 -1.08 -10.66
C ALA A 14 -19.39 0.29 -10.71
N ILE A 15 -18.60 1.33 -10.95
CA ILE A 15 -19.09 2.67 -11.28
C ILE A 15 -19.25 2.72 -12.81
N PRO A 16 -20.46 2.95 -13.35
CA PRO A 16 -20.64 3.04 -14.79
C PRO A 16 -19.81 4.20 -15.39
N PRO A 17 -19.39 4.10 -16.66
CA PRO A 17 -18.73 5.21 -17.34
C PRO A 17 -19.57 6.50 -17.27
N PHE A 18 -18.92 7.63 -17.02
CA PHE A 18 -19.56 8.95 -16.87
C PHE A 18 -20.56 9.08 -15.71
N HIS A 19 -20.65 8.08 -14.83
CA HIS A 19 -21.46 8.17 -13.63
C HIS A 19 -20.77 9.04 -12.58
N ALA A 20 -21.50 10.03 -12.05
CA ALA A 20 -21.00 10.84 -10.94
C ALA A 20 -20.92 10.01 -9.66
N TYR A 21 -19.87 10.22 -8.88
CA TYR A 21 -19.70 9.61 -7.56
C TYR A 21 -19.16 10.63 -6.56
N GLU A 22 -19.46 10.41 -5.29
CA GLU A 22 -18.95 11.18 -4.17
C GLU A 22 -17.98 10.32 -3.36
N ILE A 23 -16.90 10.93 -2.87
CA ILE A 23 -16.00 10.31 -1.90
C ILE A 23 -16.19 11.00 -0.55
N LYS A 24 -16.75 10.28 0.42
CA LYS A 24 -16.79 10.73 1.82
C LYS A 24 -15.58 10.20 2.56
N THR A 25 -14.69 11.09 2.98
CA THR A 25 -13.50 10.73 3.77
C THR A 25 -13.70 11.12 5.22
N ARG A 26 -13.44 10.19 6.13
CA ARG A 26 -13.49 10.42 7.58
C ARG A 26 -12.23 9.88 8.24
N MET A 27 -11.65 10.65 9.16
CA MET A 27 -10.68 10.11 10.10
C MET A 27 -11.43 9.26 11.12
N VAL A 28 -11.16 7.97 11.16
CA VAL A 28 -11.92 7.01 11.99
C VAL A 28 -11.17 6.56 13.23
N TYR A 29 -9.83 6.67 13.22
CA TYR A 29 -8.98 6.30 14.34
C TYR A 29 -7.60 6.95 14.19
N TRP A 30 -6.88 7.11 15.29
CA TRP A 30 -5.46 7.42 15.29
C TRP A 30 -4.80 6.78 16.52
N ASP A 31 -3.51 6.51 16.39
CA ASP A 31 -2.68 5.98 17.47
C ASP A 31 -1.22 6.41 17.27
N GLY A 32 -0.73 7.25 18.19
CA GLY A 32 0.56 7.92 18.06
C GLY A 32 0.72 8.65 16.71
N PRO A 33 1.68 8.26 15.85
CA PRO A 33 1.90 8.91 14.56
C PRO A 33 1.01 8.39 13.43
N TRP A 34 0.19 7.36 13.68
CA TRP A 34 -0.65 6.74 12.67
C TRP A 34 -2.06 7.31 12.68
N VAL A 35 -2.55 7.68 11.50
CA VAL A 35 -3.90 8.18 11.27
C VAL A 35 -4.60 7.28 10.27
N PHE A 36 -5.85 6.91 10.56
CA PHE A 36 -6.65 6.02 9.73
C PHE A 36 -7.81 6.77 9.09
N PHE A 37 -7.81 6.79 7.75
CA PHE A 37 -8.88 7.38 6.96
C PHE A 37 -9.75 6.31 6.33
N LEU A 38 -11.06 6.45 6.50
CA LEU A 38 -12.07 5.67 5.80
C LEU A 38 -12.65 6.50 4.66
N HIS A 39 -12.50 6.00 3.44
CA HIS A 39 -13.04 6.55 2.21
C HIS A 39 -14.26 5.73 1.78
N GLN A 40 -15.40 6.37 1.60
CA GLN A 40 -16.63 5.74 1.11
C GLN A 40 -16.98 6.34 -0.24
N PHE A 41 -16.88 5.50 -1.28
CA PHE A 41 -17.22 5.86 -2.65
C PHE A 41 -18.69 5.54 -2.86
N GLN A 42 -19.51 6.54 -3.11
CA GLN A 42 -20.95 6.37 -3.14
C GLN A 42 -21.62 7.15 -4.27
N ASP A 43 -22.79 6.67 -4.68
CA ASP A 43 -23.69 7.41 -5.54
C ASP A 43 -24.24 8.62 -4.77
N PRO A 44 -24.08 9.85 -5.27
CA PRO A 44 -24.51 11.04 -4.55
C PRO A 44 -26.03 11.15 -4.45
N SER A 45 -26.78 10.54 -5.37
CA SER A 45 -28.24 10.62 -5.43
C SER A 45 -28.93 9.52 -4.60
N THR A 46 -28.36 8.32 -4.58
CA THR A 46 -28.98 7.14 -3.93
C THR A 46 -28.27 6.69 -2.66
N GLY A 47 -27.04 7.16 -2.40
CA GLY A 47 -26.19 6.68 -1.32
C GLY A 47 -25.66 5.26 -1.54
N LYS A 48 -25.87 4.66 -2.73
CA LYS A 48 -25.36 3.33 -3.06
C LYS A 48 -23.84 3.31 -2.97
N GLN A 49 -23.28 2.46 -2.12
CA GLN A 49 -21.84 2.36 -1.92
C GLN A 49 -21.17 1.50 -3.00
N PHE A 50 -20.29 2.10 -3.79
CA PHE A 50 -19.49 1.42 -4.82
C PHE A 50 -18.26 0.73 -4.26
N ALA A 51 -17.55 1.41 -3.35
CA ALA A 51 -16.34 0.90 -2.72
C ALA A 51 -16.13 1.50 -1.33
N GLU A 52 -15.29 0.83 -0.55
CA GLU A 52 -14.79 1.33 0.73
C GLU A 52 -13.27 1.18 0.74
N GLY A 53 -12.56 2.25 1.03
CA GLY A 53 -11.11 2.25 1.19
C GLY A 53 -10.73 2.60 2.61
N LEU A 54 -9.85 1.82 3.24
CA LEU A 54 -9.18 2.23 4.47
C LEU A 54 -7.70 2.49 4.15
N CYS A 55 -7.20 3.64 4.57
CA CYS A 55 -5.81 4.03 4.39
C CYS A 55 -5.18 4.39 5.73
N ARG A 56 -3.99 3.85 6.00
CA ARG A 56 -3.15 4.23 7.15
C ARG A 56 -2.05 5.17 6.67
N VAL A 57 -2.00 6.35 7.28
CA VAL A 57 -1.12 7.46 6.92
C VAL A 57 -0.30 7.87 8.13
N MET A 58 0.93 8.33 7.91
CA MET A 58 1.72 9.05 8.91
C MET A 58 2.34 10.31 8.31
N VAL A 59 2.61 11.30 9.17
CA VAL A 59 3.46 12.43 8.82
C VAL A 59 4.87 12.16 9.33
N LYS A 60 5.86 12.29 8.43
CA LYS A 60 7.28 12.25 8.78
C LYS A 60 7.90 13.64 8.82
N GLN A 61 8.63 13.92 9.89
CA GLN A 61 9.50 15.09 10.06
C GLN A 61 10.89 14.58 10.42
N SER A 62 11.92 14.95 9.65
CA SER A 62 13.30 14.50 9.87
C SER A 62 13.49 12.98 9.96
N GLY A 63 12.67 12.21 9.23
CA GLY A 63 12.70 10.75 9.20
C GLY A 63 11.82 10.07 10.25
N GLU A 64 11.41 10.78 11.30
CA GLU A 64 10.60 10.26 12.40
C GLU A 64 9.11 10.53 12.20
N GLY A 65 8.27 9.68 12.79
CA GLY A 65 6.82 9.87 12.80
C GLY A 65 6.40 10.97 13.77
N VAL A 66 5.58 11.90 13.30
CA VAL A 66 5.02 12.97 14.12
C VAL A 66 3.71 12.48 14.74
N ALA A 67 3.59 12.56 16.07
CA ALA A 67 2.36 12.24 16.78
C ALA A 67 1.18 13.10 16.29
N PHE A 68 -0.01 12.51 16.26
CA PHE A 68 -1.22 13.16 15.76
C PHE A 68 -1.53 14.48 16.48
N GLU A 69 -1.39 14.51 17.80
CA GLU A 69 -1.68 15.68 18.64
C GLU A 69 -0.80 16.86 18.24
N LYS A 70 0.52 16.61 18.06
CA LYS A 70 1.47 17.62 17.59
C LYS A 70 1.14 18.05 16.17
N MET A 71 0.74 17.14 15.29
CA MET A 71 0.36 17.49 13.93
C MET A 71 -0.86 18.41 13.90
N ILE A 72 -1.89 18.12 14.71
CA ILE A 72 -3.13 18.92 14.76
C ILE A 72 -2.90 20.29 15.38
N SER A 73 -2.08 20.40 16.42
CA SER A 73 -1.80 21.70 17.07
C SER A 73 -1.16 22.73 16.13
N GLU A 74 -0.54 22.30 15.02
CA GLU A 74 0.05 23.19 14.02
C GLU A 74 -0.96 23.74 13.01
N VAL A 75 -2.14 23.10 12.89
CA VAL A 75 -3.13 23.42 11.83
C VAL A 75 -4.51 23.78 12.38
N TYR A 76 -4.73 23.60 13.67
CA TYR A 76 -6.02 23.83 14.32
C TYR A 76 -5.83 24.45 15.70
N ASP A 77 -6.34 25.68 15.87
CA ASP A 77 -6.27 26.44 17.12
C ASP A 77 -7.30 25.97 18.19
N GLY A 78 -8.18 25.03 17.83
CA GLY A 78 -9.21 24.51 18.73
C GLY A 78 -8.75 23.32 19.57
N PRO A 79 -9.65 22.76 20.40
CA PRO A 79 -9.32 21.61 21.23
C PRO A 79 -9.01 20.38 20.35
N ILE A 80 -7.87 19.75 20.61
CA ILE A 80 -7.50 18.49 19.96
C ILE A 80 -8.55 17.43 20.33
N PRO A 81 -9.14 16.71 19.36
CA PRO A 81 -10.11 15.68 19.65
C PRO A 81 -9.48 14.59 20.51
N ALA A 82 -10.26 14.00 21.41
CA ALA A 82 -9.80 12.89 22.23
C ALA A 82 -9.61 11.63 21.38
N GLN A 83 -8.54 10.88 21.63
CA GLN A 83 -8.30 9.60 20.95
C GLN A 83 -9.49 8.65 21.18
N PRO A 84 -10.00 7.97 20.13
CA PRO A 84 -11.07 7.01 20.32
C PRO A 84 -10.61 5.89 21.27
N THR A 85 -11.40 5.62 22.31
CA THR A 85 -11.02 4.65 23.36
C THR A 85 -10.99 3.21 22.84
N GLU A 86 -11.79 2.93 21.82
CA GLU A 86 -11.87 1.61 21.19
C GLU A 86 -11.41 1.68 19.74
N VAL A 87 -10.61 0.70 19.32
CA VAL A 87 -10.21 0.53 17.93
C VAL A 87 -11.45 0.09 17.14
N PRO A 88 -11.91 0.87 16.14
CA PRO A 88 -13.07 0.47 15.35
C PRO A 88 -12.84 -0.86 14.64
N GLY A 89 -13.88 -1.70 14.51
CA GLY A 89 -13.76 -3.04 13.92
C GLY A 89 -13.14 -3.05 12.52
N VAL A 90 -13.42 -2.03 11.69
CA VAL A 90 -12.80 -1.88 10.36
C VAL A 90 -11.29 -1.65 10.44
N VAL A 91 -10.82 -0.90 11.44
CA VAL A 91 -9.39 -0.64 11.68
C VAL A 91 -8.73 -1.89 12.24
N LYS A 92 -9.39 -2.59 13.16
CA LYS A 92 -8.89 -3.85 13.72
C LYS A 92 -8.65 -4.90 12.62
N GLY A 93 -9.65 -5.17 11.79
CA GLY A 93 -9.50 -6.14 10.68
C GLY A 93 -8.44 -5.71 9.66
N PHE A 94 -8.29 -4.41 9.42
CA PHE A 94 -7.21 -3.89 8.58
C PHE A 94 -5.83 -4.10 9.18
N LEU A 95 -5.65 -3.86 10.48
CA LEU A 95 -4.37 -4.07 11.17
C LEU A 95 -4.00 -5.55 11.19
N GLU A 96 -4.97 -6.45 11.41
CA GLU A 96 -4.78 -7.89 11.31
C GLU A 96 -4.32 -8.28 9.90
N TRP A 97 -4.97 -7.77 8.85
CA TRP A 97 -4.57 -7.99 7.47
C TRP A 97 -3.18 -7.42 7.14
N ASP A 98 -2.86 -6.20 7.60
CA ASP A 98 -1.57 -5.54 7.39
C ASP A 98 -0.43 -6.33 8.05
N ALA A 99 -0.65 -6.81 9.28
CA ALA A 99 0.30 -7.66 9.99
C ALA A 99 0.52 -9.01 9.30
N ALA A 100 -0.55 -9.68 8.87
CA ALA A 100 -0.47 -10.94 8.14
C ALA A 100 0.25 -10.77 6.78
N SER A 101 -0.03 -9.67 6.06
CA SER A 101 0.62 -9.36 4.79
C SER A 101 2.11 -9.11 4.97
N ARG A 102 2.50 -8.35 6.01
CA ARG A 102 3.91 -8.12 6.34
C ARG A 102 4.64 -9.43 6.64
N SER A 103 4.07 -10.26 7.52
CA SER A 103 4.65 -11.55 7.86
C SER A 103 4.83 -12.45 6.62
N SER A 104 3.82 -12.50 5.74
CA SER A 104 3.93 -13.26 4.48
C SER A 104 5.05 -12.76 3.58
N MET A 105 5.26 -11.43 3.49
CA MET A 105 6.33 -10.84 2.68
C MET A 105 7.71 -11.11 3.26
N GLU A 106 7.86 -11.01 4.58
CA GLU A 106 9.11 -11.29 5.30
C GLU A 106 9.53 -12.75 5.11
N THR A 107 8.62 -13.70 5.30
CA THR A 107 8.90 -15.13 5.06
C THR A 107 9.25 -15.43 3.60
N ALA A 108 8.57 -14.78 2.65
CA ALA A 108 8.90 -14.94 1.23
C ALA A 108 10.30 -14.39 0.91
N HIS A 109 10.66 -13.24 1.49
CA HIS A 109 11.98 -12.64 1.34
C HIS A 109 13.08 -13.52 1.93
N GLU A 110 12.88 -14.07 3.13
CA GLU A 110 13.81 -15.01 3.77
C GLU A 110 14.00 -16.26 2.91
N THR A 111 12.91 -16.83 2.42
CA THR A 111 12.95 -18.01 1.54
C THR A 111 13.74 -17.75 0.26
N GLU A 112 13.54 -16.58 -0.36
CA GLU A 112 14.25 -16.22 -1.58
C GLU A 112 15.73 -15.93 -1.33
N THR A 113 16.04 -15.28 -0.21
CA THR A 113 17.42 -15.02 0.23
C THR A 113 18.17 -16.34 0.44
N THR A 114 17.54 -17.32 1.11
CA THR A 114 18.10 -18.66 1.30
C THR A 114 18.36 -19.34 -0.04
N LYS A 115 17.39 -19.36 -0.97
CA LYS A 115 17.57 -19.94 -2.32
C LYS A 115 18.69 -19.27 -3.10
N ILE A 116 18.83 -17.95 -3.03
CA ILE A 116 19.92 -17.22 -3.68
C ILE A 116 21.27 -17.60 -3.06
N SER A 117 21.32 -17.77 -1.74
CA SER A 117 22.55 -18.15 -1.03
C SER A 117 22.96 -19.62 -1.25
N GLU A 118 21.98 -20.52 -1.43
CA GLU A 118 22.19 -21.95 -1.67
C GLU A 118 22.36 -22.28 -3.16
N GLY A 119 21.87 -21.41 -4.05
CA GLY A 119 22.09 -21.51 -5.49
C GLY A 119 23.56 -21.25 -5.86
N PRO A 120 24.09 -21.87 -6.93
CA PRO A 120 25.40 -21.49 -7.42
C PRO A 120 25.38 -20.00 -7.77
N SER A 121 26.43 -19.27 -7.38
CA SER A 121 26.68 -17.89 -7.82
C SER A 121 26.39 -17.80 -9.31
N PRO A 122 25.66 -16.77 -9.81
CA PRO A 122 25.35 -16.66 -11.23
C PRO A 122 26.67 -16.86 -11.97
N SER A 123 26.74 -17.95 -12.74
CA SER A 123 27.92 -18.25 -13.52
C SER A 123 28.22 -16.98 -14.29
N LYS A 124 29.49 -16.54 -14.26
CA LYS A 124 29.98 -15.43 -15.08
C LYS A 124 29.26 -15.49 -16.43
N PRO A 125 28.85 -14.36 -17.03
CA PRO A 125 28.11 -14.35 -18.30
C PRO A 125 29.03 -14.74 -19.46
N GLU A 126 29.61 -15.93 -19.40
CA GLU A 126 30.27 -16.59 -20.48
C GLU A 126 29.17 -17.19 -21.35
N LYS A 127 29.07 -16.62 -22.55
CA LYS A 127 28.34 -17.11 -23.73
C LYS A 127 26.98 -16.47 -24.04
N LEU A 128 26.59 -15.33 -23.44
CA LEU A 128 25.49 -14.55 -24.03
C LEU A 128 25.88 -14.06 -25.43
N TRP A 129 27.05 -13.43 -25.56
CA TRP A 129 27.62 -13.02 -26.85
C TRP A 129 27.90 -14.21 -27.78
N GLY A 130 28.32 -15.36 -27.24
CA GLY A 130 28.54 -16.57 -28.03
C GLY A 130 27.24 -17.17 -28.60
N ARG A 131 26.14 -17.12 -27.84
CA ARG A 131 24.82 -17.53 -28.31
C ARG A 131 24.29 -16.59 -29.39
N ILE A 132 24.39 -15.28 -29.18
CA ILE A 132 23.99 -14.26 -30.17
C ILE A 132 24.78 -14.43 -31.48
N TRP A 133 26.09 -14.69 -31.40
CA TRP A 133 26.93 -14.90 -32.58
C TRP A 133 26.58 -16.18 -33.35
N MET A 134 26.31 -17.29 -32.65
CA MET A 134 25.86 -18.53 -33.30
C MET A 134 24.49 -18.38 -33.96
N GLU A 135 23.60 -17.60 -33.36
CA GLU A 135 22.25 -17.34 -33.88
C GLU A 135 22.30 -16.43 -35.12
N MET A 136 23.19 -15.43 -35.12
CA MET A 136 23.50 -14.63 -36.31
C MET A 136 24.05 -15.51 -37.45
N GLN A 137 25.01 -16.41 -37.18
CA GLN A 137 25.54 -17.32 -38.20
C GLN A 137 24.47 -18.27 -38.77
N ARG A 138 23.55 -18.77 -37.93
CA ARG A 138 22.39 -19.57 -38.38
C ARG A 138 21.42 -18.77 -39.25
N SER A 139 21.19 -17.50 -38.92
CA SER A 139 20.30 -16.61 -39.70
C SER A 139 20.91 -16.14 -41.03
N MET A 140 22.23 -16.28 -41.19
CA MET A 140 22.98 -15.85 -42.37
C MET A 140 23.06 -16.92 -43.48
N ASN A 141 22.21 -17.95 -43.45
CA ASN A 141 21.90 -18.72 -44.66
C ASN A 141 21.12 -17.84 -45.65
N ARG A 142 21.87 -17.04 -46.41
CA ARG A 142 21.52 -16.55 -47.74
C ARG A 142 21.99 -17.61 -48.77
N PRO A 143 21.29 -17.73 -49.91
CA PRO A 143 21.23 -18.91 -50.77
C PRO A 143 22.57 -19.49 -51.22
#